data_AF-A0A916DF72-F1
#
_entry.id   AF-A0A916DF72-F1
#
_cell.length_a   1.000
_cell.length_b   1.000
_cell.length_c   1.000
_cell.angle_alpha   90.00
_cell.angle_beta   90.00
_cell.angle_gamma   90.00
#
_symmetry.space_group_name_H-M   'P 1'
#
loop_
_entity.id
_entity.type
_entity.pdbx_description
1 polymer ?
#
loop_
_entity_poly.entity_id
_entity_poly.type
_entity_poly.pdbx_seq_one_letter_code
_entity_poly.pdbx_strand_id
1 'polypeptide(L)'
;VPVMVCMDGFILTHAYERVDIPTQEQVDQFLPPYEPRQIVDPDDPVTIGAMVGPEAFMEVRYLAHAKQLQALELIPELAAEFKQKFGRDSGGLIRSYRADDAETIVVGLGSVNGTIKDVVDEMRNDGVKIGGVSICSFRPFPTAALNKALG
;
A
#
# COMPACT_ATOMS: atom_id res chain seq x y z
N VAL A 1 11.47 -6.06 1.28
CA VAL A 1 10.38 -7.02 1.00
C VAL A 1 9.94 -6.79 -0.44
N PRO A 2 9.81 -7.82 -1.29
CA PRO A 2 9.29 -7.65 -2.64
C PRO A 2 7.87 -7.06 -2.60
N VAL A 3 7.56 -6.15 -3.53
CA VAL A 3 6.26 -5.50 -3.62
C VAL A 3 5.65 -5.81 -4.98
N MET A 4 4.35 -6.11 -5.01
CA MET A 4 3.56 -6.18 -6.24
C MET A 4 2.66 -4.95 -6.29
N VAL A 5 2.84 -4.12 -7.31
CA VAL A 5 1.97 -2.97 -7.58
C VAL A 5 0.91 -3.43 -8.58
N CYS A 6 -0.31 -3.63 -8.10
CA CYS A 6 -1.42 -4.18 -8.88
C CYS A 6 -2.46 -3.10 -9.18
N MET A 7 -3.09 -3.19 -10.35
CA MET A 7 -4.22 -2.36 -10.75
C MET A 7 -5.18 -3.17 -11.64
N ASP A 8 -6.44 -2.74 -11.72
CA ASP A 8 -7.48 -3.48 -12.43
C ASP A 8 -7.23 -3.48 -13.94
N GLY A 9 -7.17 -4.68 -14.53
CA GLY A 9 -7.01 -4.87 -15.96
C GLY A 9 -8.21 -4.32 -16.74
N PHE A 10 -7.94 -3.78 -17.93
CA PHE A 10 -8.87 -3.05 -18.80
C PHE A 10 -9.39 -1.74 -18.18
N ILE A 11 -9.99 -1.79 -17.00
CA ILE A 11 -10.62 -0.62 -16.38
C ILE A 11 -9.60 0.48 -16.09
N LEU A 12 -8.44 0.16 -15.52
CA LEU A 12 -7.38 1.15 -15.29
C LEU A 12 -6.28 1.07 -16.33
N THR A 13 -5.92 -0.14 -16.79
CA THR A 13 -4.78 -0.29 -17.71
C THR A 13 -5.02 0.21 -19.13
N HIS A 14 -6.29 0.40 -19.54
CA HIS A 14 -6.66 0.88 -20.89
C HIS A 14 -7.48 2.18 -20.85
N ALA A 15 -7.65 2.78 -19.68
CA ALA A 15 -8.27 4.09 -19.55
C ALA A 15 -7.26 5.19 -19.90
N TYR A 16 -7.76 6.25 -20.53
CA TYR A 16 -6.99 7.47 -20.79
C TYR A 16 -7.49 8.57 -19.85
N GLU A 17 -6.61 9.03 -18.98
CA GLU A 17 -6.89 10.12 -18.06
C GLU A 17 -5.67 11.05 -17.97
N ARG A 18 -5.91 12.34 -17.68
CA ARG A 18 -4.82 13.25 -17.36
C ARG A 18 -4.29 12.89 -15.97
N VAL A 19 -3.03 12.49 -15.92
CA VAL A 19 -2.33 12.21 -14.65
C VAL A 19 -1.22 13.23 -14.43
N ASP A 20 -1.00 13.55 -13.17
CA ASP A 20 0.17 14.30 -12.74
C ASP A 20 1.37 13.35 -12.61
N ILE A 21 2.41 13.61 -13.39
CA ILE A 21 3.64 12.81 -13.44
C ILE A 21 4.76 13.65 -12.82
N PRO A 22 5.39 13.18 -11.72
CA PRO A 22 6.50 13.91 -11.12
C PRO A 22 7.68 14.00 -12.09
N THR A 23 8.42 15.11 -11.98
CA THR A 23 9.70 15.26 -12.69
C THR A 23 10.75 14.28 -12.17
N GLN A 24 11.74 13.93 -12.99
CA GLN A 24 12.81 13.02 -12.59
C GLN A 24 13.56 13.57 -11.36
N GLU A 25 13.80 14.88 -11.31
CA GLU A 25 14.48 15.54 -10.20
C GLU A 25 13.70 15.40 -8.88
N GLN A 26 12.37 15.49 -8.91
CA GLN A 26 11.53 15.24 -7.73
C GLN A 26 11.59 13.77 -7.29
N VAL A 27 11.65 12.84 -8.24
CA VAL A 27 11.80 11.41 -7.95
C VAL A 27 13.15 11.12 -7.30
N ASP A 28 14.24 11.64 -7.84
CA ASP A 28 15.61 11.42 -7.33
C ASP A 28 15.81 11.99 -5.91
N GLN A 29 15.10 13.08 -5.58
CA GLN A 29 15.08 13.63 -4.22
C GLN A 29 14.28 12.78 -3.21
N PHE A 30 13.35 11.96 -3.69
CA PHE A 30 12.54 11.08 -2.84
C PHE A 30 13.12 9.68 -2.74
N LEU A 31 13.57 9.13 -3.86
CA LEU A 31 14.06 7.77 -3.98
C LEU A 31 15.53 7.81 -4.43
N PRO A 32 16.50 7.67 -3.52
CA PRO A 32 17.91 7.65 -3.89
C PRO A 32 18.20 6.47 -4.83
N PRO A 33 19.32 6.53 -5.57
CA PRO A 33 19.76 5.42 -6.42
C PRO A 33 19.75 4.09 -5.67
N TYR A 34 19.27 3.04 -6.34
CA TYR A 34 19.19 1.72 -5.73
C TYR A 34 20.59 1.13 -5.54
N GLU A 35 20.98 0.94 -4.29
CA GLU A 35 22.19 0.21 -3.92
C GLU A 35 21.82 -1.19 -3.40
N PRO A 36 22.14 -2.26 -4.15
CA PRO A 36 21.81 -3.62 -3.75
C PRO A 36 22.59 -4.01 -2.48
N ARG A 37 21.86 -4.43 -1.44
CA ARG A 37 22.47 -4.88 -0.17
C ARG A 37 23.15 -6.25 -0.27
N GLN A 38 22.72 -7.09 -1.19
CA GLN A 38 23.28 -8.42 -1.42
C GLN A 38 23.62 -8.54 -2.90
N ILE A 39 24.90 -8.72 -3.17
CA ILE A 39 25.48 -8.87 -4.51
C ILE A 39 26.21 -10.20 -4.52
N VAL A 40 26.08 -10.95 -5.62
CA VAL A 40 26.92 -12.14 -5.84
C VAL A 40 28.18 -11.66 -6.55
N ASP A 41 29.29 -11.65 -5.82
CA ASP A 41 30.59 -11.18 -6.30
C ASP A 41 31.65 -12.29 -6.11
N PRO A 42 32.37 -12.72 -7.16
CA PRO A 42 33.47 -13.66 -7.03
C PRO A 42 34.63 -13.16 -6.15
N ASP A 43 34.84 -11.84 -6.08
CA ASP A 43 35.91 -11.23 -5.30
C ASP A 43 35.52 -11.06 -3.81
N ASP A 44 34.22 -11.11 -3.49
CA ASP A 44 33.65 -11.15 -2.13
C ASP A 44 32.52 -12.20 -2.02
N PRO A 45 32.87 -13.51 -1.96
CA PRO A 45 31.90 -14.58 -2.13
C PRO A 45 30.99 -14.79 -0.91
N VAL A 46 29.67 -14.79 -1.17
CA VAL A 46 28.63 -15.11 -0.17
C VAL A 46 27.74 -16.27 -0.64
N THR A 47 27.23 -17.07 0.30
CA THR A 47 26.24 -18.12 0.01
C THR A 47 24.82 -17.61 0.28
N ILE A 48 23.97 -17.59 -0.75
CA ILE A 48 22.56 -17.18 -0.65
C ILE A 48 21.66 -18.39 -0.91
N GLY A 49 20.63 -18.58 -0.07
CA GLY A 49 19.68 -19.68 -0.24
C GLY A 49 20.20 -21.05 0.23
N ALA A 50 21.11 -21.08 1.21
CA ALA A 50 21.57 -22.33 1.82
C ALA A 50 20.40 -23.14 2.41
N MET A 51 20.52 -24.47 2.37
CA MET A 51 19.58 -25.35 3.06
C MET A 51 19.76 -25.24 4.57
N VAL A 52 18.66 -25.15 5.30
CA VAL A 52 18.64 -25.06 6.76
C VAL A 52 17.81 -26.23 7.29
N GLY A 53 18.31 -26.92 8.33
CA GLY A 53 17.61 -28.02 8.95
C GLY A 53 16.38 -27.57 9.76
N PRO A 54 15.53 -28.52 10.19
CA PRO A 54 14.33 -28.22 10.97
C PRO A 54 14.58 -27.40 12.25
N GLU A 55 15.77 -27.53 12.83
CA GLU A 55 16.20 -26.86 14.06
C GLU A 55 16.33 -25.33 13.95
N ALA A 56 16.47 -24.78 12.73
CA ALA A 56 16.62 -23.34 12.51
C ALA A 56 15.65 -22.78 11.45
N PHE A 57 14.85 -23.65 10.80
CA PHE A 57 13.95 -23.23 9.73
C PHE A 57 12.85 -22.28 10.24
N MET A 58 12.33 -22.51 11.45
CA MET A 58 11.29 -21.68 12.04
C MET A 58 11.78 -20.24 12.25
N GLU A 59 12.99 -20.07 12.77
CA GLU A 59 13.63 -18.80 13.04
C GLU A 59 13.82 -18.01 11.74
N VAL A 60 14.32 -18.67 10.68
CA VAL A 60 14.50 -18.03 9.36
C VAL A 60 13.15 -17.57 8.79
N ARG A 61 12.10 -18.40 8.89
CA ARG A 61 10.74 -18.03 8.45
C ARG A 61 10.15 -16.90 9.30
N TYR A 62 10.40 -16.90 10.60
CA TYR A 62 9.98 -15.83 11.51
C TYR A 62 10.65 -14.51 11.15
N LEU A 63 11.95 -14.49 10.85
CA LEU A 63 12.65 -13.28 10.42
C LEU A 63 12.04 -12.69 9.14
N ALA A 64 11.71 -13.53 8.16
CA ALA A 64 11.01 -13.08 6.95
C ALA A 64 9.63 -12.49 7.27
N HIS A 65 8.86 -13.15 8.13
CA HIS A 65 7.55 -12.66 8.58
C HIS A 65 7.66 -11.33 9.34
N ALA A 66 8.59 -11.22 10.29
CA ALA A 66 8.83 -10.00 11.05
C ALA A 66 9.20 -8.83 10.12
N LYS A 67 10.07 -9.06 9.12
CA LYS A 67 10.38 -8.06 8.09
C LYS A 67 9.18 -7.68 7.24
N GLN A 68 8.27 -8.61 6.97
CA GLN A 68 7.03 -8.31 6.27
C GLN A 68 6.12 -7.43 7.11
N LEU A 69 5.96 -7.71 8.42
CA LEU A 69 5.11 -6.94 9.33
C LEU A 69 5.58 -5.51 9.53
N GLN A 70 6.89 -5.24 9.48
CA GLN A 70 7.44 -3.87 9.53
C GLN A 70 6.86 -2.95 8.45
N ALA A 71 6.34 -3.49 7.33
CA ALA A 71 5.68 -2.69 6.30
C ALA A 71 4.41 -1.99 6.82
N LEU A 72 3.72 -2.52 7.84
CA LEU A 72 2.53 -1.87 8.42
C LEU A 72 2.87 -0.54 9.11
N GLU A 73 4.10 -0.38 9.60
CA GLU A 73 4.59 0.85 10.22
C GLU A 73 5.18 1.79 9.18
N LEU A 74 6.01 1.26 8.26
CA LEU A 74 6.74 2.05 7.28
C LEU A 74 5.85 2.64 6.17
N ILE A 75 4.81 1.93 5.73
CA ILE A 75 3.94 2.41 4.63
C ILE A 75 3.26 3.75 4.97
N PRO A 76 2.63 3.92 6.16
CA PRO A 76 2.10 5.23 6.57
C PRO A 76 3.14 6.35 6.64
N GLU A 77 4.34 6.06 7.16
CA GLU A 77 5.43 7.04 7.26
C GLU A 77 5.87 7.53 5.87
N LEU A 78 6.13 6.59 4.96
CA LEU A 78 6.51 6.89 3.58
C LEU A 78 5.38 7.59 2.81
N ALA A 79 4.11 7.26 3.09
CA ALA A 79 2.97 7.95 2.51
C ALA A 79 2.87 9.42 2.98
N ALA A 80 3.19 9.68 4.25
CA ALA A 80 3.27 11.04 4.78
C ALA A 80 4.43 11.84 4.15
N GLU A 81 5.62 11.25 4.02
CA GLU A 81 6.76 11.87 3.33
C GLU A 81 6.42 12.16 1.86
N PHE A 82 5.82 11.20 1.16
CA PHE A 82 5.37 11.38 -0.22
C PHE A 82 4.40 12.56 -0.34
N LYS A 83 3.43 12.69 0.58
CA LYS A 83 2.50 13.81 0.58
C LYS A 83 3.19 15.16 0.78
N GLN A 84 4.23 15.22 1.62
CA GLN A 84 5.00 16.44 1.84
C GLN A 84 5.79 16.86 0.59
N LYS A 85 6.42 15.90 -0.11
CA LYS A 85 7.25 16.19 -1.29
C LYS A 85 6.47 16.44 -2.57
N PHE A 86 5.39 15.68 -2.80
CA PHE A 86 4.62 15.71 -4.05
C PHE A 86 3.28 16.44 -3.92
N GLY A 87 2.90 16.90 -2.72
CA GLY A 87 1.66 17.64 -2.48
C GLY A 87 0.38 16.81 -2.62
N ARG A 88 0.48 15.48 -2.79
CA ARG A 88 -0.66 14.58 -2.97
C ARG A 88 -0.50 13.30 -2.16
N ASP A 89 -1.62 12.72 -1.75
CA ASP A 89 -1.65 11.49 -0.96
C ASP A 89 -1.35 10.25 -1.83
N SER A 90 -0.56 9.30 -1.33
CA SER A 90 -0.22 8.04 -2.02
C SER A 90 -1.09 6.83 -1.61
N GLY A 91 -1.83 6.92 -0.51
CA GLY A 91 -2.85 5.95 -0.10
C GLY A 91 -2.55 5.14 1.15
N GLY A 92 -1.31 5.17 1.64
CA GLY A 92 -0.93 4.48 2.88
C GLY A 92 -1.42 3.03 2.92
N LEU A 93 -1.91 2.58 4.08
CA LEU A 93 -2.49 1.25 4.23
C LEU A 93 -3.94 1.18 3.73
N ILE A 94 -4.74 2.19 4.04
CA ILE A 94 -6.16 2.31 3.71
C ILE A 94 -6.51 3.79 3.45
N ARG A 95 -7.61 4.03 2.74
CA ARG A 95 -8.23 5.35 2.58
C ARG A 95 -9.69 5.31 3.03
N SER A 96 -10.08 6.21 3.92
CA SER A 96 -11.48 6.39 4.30
C SER A 96 -12.13 7.49 3.45
N TYR A 97 -13.41 7.33 3.17
CA TYR A 97 -14.24 8.30 2.47
C TYR A 97 -15.59 8.44 3.17
N ARG A 98 -15.83 9.61 3.78
CA ARG A 98 -17.08 9.92 4.52
C ARG A 98 -17.48 8.80 5.49
N ALA A 99 -16.51 8.26 6.22
CA ALA A 99 -16.68 7.09 7.11
C ALA A 99 -16.92 7.46 8.58
N ASP A 100 -16.51 8.66 9.02
CA ASP A 100 -16.48 9.03 10.44
C ASP A 100 -17.85 8.99 11.16
N ASP A 101 -18.93 9.27 10.42
CA ASP A 101 -20.32 9.27 10.91
C ASP A 101 -21.21 8.23 10.21
N ALA A 102 -20.61 7.31 9.45
CA ALA A 102 -21.34 6.34 8.64
C ALA A 102 -21.96 5.23 9.50
N GLU A 103 -23.21 4.89 9.25
CA GLU A 103 -23.90 3.72 9.80
C GLU A 103 -23.67 2.47 8.94
N THR A 104 -23.32 2.65 7.67
CA THR A 104 -22.93 1.58 6.73
C THR A 104 -21.61 1.95 6.06
N ILE A 105 -20.62 1.04 6.09
CA ILE A 105 -19.33 1.26 5.43
C ILE A 105 -19.11 0.17 4.38
N VAL A 106 -18.85 0.59 3.15
CA VAL A 106 -18.46 -0.30 2.05
C VAL A 106 -16.94 -0.42 2.01
N VAL A 107 -16.41 -1.63 2.16
CA VAL A 107 -14.98 -1.89 2.06
C VAL A 107 -14.64 -2.42 0.66
N GLY A 108 -13.71 -1.76 -0.03
CA GLY A 108 -13.34 -2.09 -1.42
C GLY A 108 -11.84 -2.08 -1.68
N LEU A 109 -11.43 -2.68 -2.80
CA LEU A 109 -10.05 -2.69 -3.30
C LEU A 109 -10.09 -2.53 -4.82
N GLY A 110 -9.16 -1.75 -5.39
CA GLY A 110 -9.08 -1.52 -6.83
C GLY A 110 -9.95 -0.36 -7.32
N SER A 111 -10.25 -0.35 -8.61
CA SER A 111 -10.90 0.77 -9.32
C SER A 111 -12.35 0.99 -8.91
N VAL A 112 -13.05 -0.05 -8.44
CA VAL A 112 -14.43 0.03 -7.96
C VAL A 112 -14.62 1.09 -6.87
N ASN A 113 -13.55 1.41 -6.13
CA ASN A 113 -13.56 2.48 -5.13
C ASN A 113 -13.90 3.86 -5.73
N GLY A 114 -13.64 4.11 -7.01
CA GLY A 114 -14.10 5.33 -7.69
C GLY A 114 -15.62 5.38 -7.71
N THR A 115 -16.25 4.36 -8.28
CA THR A 115 -17.72 4.23 -8.34
C THR A 115 -18.38 4.21 -6.96
N ILE A 116 -17.76 3.56 -5.98
CA ILE A 116 -18.26 3.56 -4.59
C ILE A 116 -18.33 5.00 -4.04
N LYS A 117 -17.36 5.86 -4.34
CA LYS A 117 -17.38 7.26 -3.86
C LYS A 117 -18.54 8.04 -4.47
N ASP A 118 -18.76 7.89 -5.78
CA ASP A 118 -19.86 8.56 -6.49
C ASP A 118 -21.21 8.16 -5.87
N VAL A 119 -21.43 6.85 -5.65
CA VAL A 119 -22.65 6.33 -5.04
C VAL A 119 -22.78 6.77 -3.57
N VAL A 120 -21.67 6.80 -2.81
CA VAL A 120 -21.66 7.32 -1.44
C VAL A 120 -22.13 8.77 -1.42
N ASP A 121 -21.69 9.61 -2.36
CA ASP A 121 -22.11 11.00 -2.42
C ASP A 121 -23.58 11.18 -2.79
N GLU A 122 -24.07 10.42 -3.77
CA GLU A 122 -25.50 10.40 -4.13
C GLU A 122 -26.36 10.03 -2.91
N MET A 123 -26.07 8.90 -2.26
CA MET A 123 -26.84 8.43 -1.11
C MET A 123 -26.73 9.35 0.10
N ARG A 124 -25.58 10.00 0.29
CA ARG A 124 -25.38 11.00 1.34
C ARG A 124 -26.21 12.25 1.09
N ASN A 125 -26.41 12.66 -0.16
CA ASN A 125 -27.30 13.78 -0.50
C ASN A 125 -28.77 13.45 -0.18
N ASP A 126 -29.13 12.17 -0.25
CA ASP A 126 -30.45 11.65 0.17
C ASP A 126 -30.57 11.43 1.69
N GLY A 127 -29.53 11.79 2.46
CA GLY A 127 -29.52 11.70 3.92
C GLY A 127 -29.12 10.33 4.47
N VAL A 128 -28.67 9.39 3.64
CA VAL A 128 -28.20 8.07 4.10
C VAL A 128 -26.78 8.19 4.63
N LYS A 129 -26.53 7.72 5.85
CA LYS A 129 -25.19 7.73 6.46
C LYS A 129 -24.32 6.56 5.98
N ILE A 130 -23.86 6.63 4.73
CA ILE A 130 -22.98 5.63 4.12
C ILE A 130 -21.54 6.16 3.92
N GLY A 131 -20.54 5.32 4.15
CA GLY A 131 -19.13 5.64 3.91
C GLY A 131 -18.43 4.55 3.12
N GLY A 132 -17.18 4.83 2.73
CA GLY A 132 -16.31 3.90 2.02
C GLY A 132 -14.95 3.76 2.70
N VAL A 133 -14.38 2.57 2.68
CA VAL A 133 -12.98 2.32 3.05
C VAL A 133 -12.31 1.54 1.92
N SER A 134 -11.29 2.15 1.31
CA SER A 134 -10.46 1.51 0.30
C SER A 134 -9.23 0.88 0.94
N ILE A 135 -8.99 -0.40 0.71
CA ILE A 135 -7.73 -1.06 1.05
C ILE A 135 -6.68 -0.65 0.01
N CYS A 136 -5.51 -0.20 0.44
CA CYS A 136 -4.40 0.18 -0.44
C CYS A 136 -3.25 -0.83 -0.36
N SER A 137 -2.89 -1.25 0.85
CA SER A 137 -1.97 -2.37 1.07
C SER A 137 -2.74 -3.62 1.48
N PHE A 138 -2.73 -4.65 0.63
CA PHE A 138 -3.40 -5.91 0.94
C PHE A 138 -2.50 -6.91 1.69
N ARG A 139 -1.18 -6.77 1.57
CA ARG A 139 -0.18 -7.66 2.19
C ARG A 139 1.02 -6.86 2.72
N PRO A 140 1.30 -6.90 4.05
CA PRO A 140 0.47 -7.50 5.11
C PRO A 140 -0.93 -6.88 5.18
N PHE A 141 -1.92 -7.65 5.64
CA PHE A 141 -3.28 -7.14 5.74
C PHE A 141 -3.37 -6.15 6.92
N PRO A 142 -3.93 -4.94 6.73
CA PRO A 142 -3.84 -3.85 7.70
C PRO A 142 -4.97 -3.90 8.74
N THR A 143 -5.08 -5.02 9.46
CA THR A 143 -6.21 -5.27 10.40
C THR A 143 -6.40 -4.15 11.42
N ALA A 144 -5.33 -3.68 12.05
CA ALA A 144 -5.43 -2.63 13.08
C ALA A 144 -5.94 -1.30 12.49
N ALA A 145 -5.46 -0.92 11.30
CA ALA A 145 -5.92 0.28 10.62
C ALA A 145 -7.38 0.14 10.16
N LEU A 146 -7.75 -1.03 9.64
CA LEU A 146 -9.12 -1.32 9.22
C LEU A 146 -10.09 -1.28 10.41
N ASN A 147 -9.79 -1.94 11.52
CA ASN A 147 -10.62 -1.91 12.72
C ASN A 147 -10.82 -0.47 13.20
N LYS A 148 -9.74 0.32 13.27
CA LYS A 148 -9.83 1.73 13.65
C LYS A 148 -10.75 2.54 12.73
N ALA A 149 -10.79 2.23 11.44
CA ALA A 149 -11.64 2.92 10.47
C ALA A 149 -13.11 2.49 10.51
N LEU A 150 -13.41 1.32 11.09
CA LEU A 150 -14.77 0.78 11.19
C LEU A 150 -15.46 1.08 12.53
N GLY A 151 -14.70 1.52 13.55
CA GLY A 151 -15.20 1.73 14.91
C GLY A 151 -15.18 0.45 15.76
#